data_AF-A0A6J6JXT2-F1
#
_entry.id   AF-A0A6J6JXT2-F1
#
_cell.length_a   1.000
_cell.length_b   1.000
_cell.length_c   1.000
_cell.angle_alpha   90.00
_cell.angle_beta   90.00
_cell.angle_gamma   90.00
#
_symmetry.space_group_name_H-M   'P 1'
#
loop_
_entity.id
_entity.type
_entity.pdbx_description
1 polymer ?
#
loop_
_entity_poly.entity_id
_entity_poly.type
_entity_poly.pdbx_seq_one_letter_code
_entity_poly.pdbx_strand_id
1 'polypeptide(L)'
;MLAPIGPRGIIRRMLNNLAQIAAAENDHRSRIIATRLRSLLPDSSIWERAELARAYEASGDFDQASCVLEAVAADAPPDEAKGFRFAAAELRALLN
;
A
#
# COMPACT_ATOMS: atom_id res chain seq x y z
N MET A 1 -26.04 -1.52 17.60
CA MET A 1 -24.82 -1.23 18.38
C MET A 1 -23.62 -1.59 17.53
N LEU A 2 -22.65 -0.69 17.35
CA LEU A 2 -21.37 -1.03 16.70
C LEU A 2 -20.64 -2.02 17.61
N ALA A 3 -20.23 -3.17 17.07
CA ALA A 3 -19.38 -4.10 17.81
C ALA A 3 -18.11 -3.35 18.25
N PRO A 4 -17.62 -3.56 19.48
CA PRO A 4 -16.41 -2.91 19.94
C PRO A 4 -15.25 -3.26 19.01
N ILE A 5 -14.54 -2.23 18.57
CA ILE A 5 -13.37 -2.39 17.70
C ILE A 5 -12.27 -3.05 18.52
N GLY A 6 -11.89 -4.27 18.14
CA GLY A 6 -10.79 -4.97 18.79
C GLY A 6 -9.44 -4.27 18.57
N PRO A 7 -8.38 -4.67 19.28
CA PRO A 7 -7.06 -4.03 19.21
C PRO A 7 -6.50 -3.88 17.78
N ARG A 8 -6.73 -4.87 16.91
CA ARG A 8 -6.31 -4.80 15.50
C ARG A 8 -7.03 -3.69 14.72
N GLY A 9 -8.32 -3.48 14.98
CA GLY A 9 -9.08 -2.39 14.36
C GLY A 9 -8.60 -1.02 14.82
N ILE A 10 -8.20 -0.90 16.09
CA ILE A 10 -7.58 0.33 16.62
C ILE A 10 -6.25 0.60 15.91
N ILE A 11 -5.35 -0.39 15.82
CA ILE A 11 -4.05 -0.26 15.13
C ILE A 11 -4.26 0.11 13.65
N ARG A 12 -5.16 -0.58 12.95
CA ARG A 12 -5.48 -0.27 11.54
C ARG A 12 -5.91 1.18 11.36
N ARG A 13 -6.80 1.67 12.24
CA ARG A 13 -7.26 3.06 12.21
C ARG A 13 -6.14 4.04 12.50
N MET A 14 -5.30 3.76 13.50
CA MET A 14 -4.13 4.60 13.81
C MET A 14 -3.17 4.69 12.61
N LEU A 15 -2.81 3.56 12.01
CA LEU A 15 -1.91 3.53 10.85
C LEU A 15 -2.53 4.22 9.62
N ASN A 16 -3.84 4.10 9.41
CA ASN A 16 -4.52 4.83 8.35
C ASN A 16 -4.46 6.35 8.58
N ASN A 17 -4.76 6.79 9.80
CA ASN A 17 -4.69 8.22 10.14
C ASN A 17 -3.26 8.77 9.97
N LEU A 18 -2.24 8.02 10.43
CA LEU A 18 -0.84 8.41 10.27
C LEU A 18 -0.44 8.52 8.79
N ALA A 19 -0.86 7.55 7.94
CA ALA A 19 -0.59 7.61 6.51
C ALA A 19 -1.25 8.83 5.84
N GLN A 20 -2.47 9.19 6.26
CA GLN A 20 -3.19 10.36 5.74
C GLN A 20 -2.52 11.68 6.13
N ILE A 21 -2.11 11.82 7.40
CA ILE A 21 -1.39 13.01 7.88
C ILE A 21 -0.05 13.15 7.16
N ALA A 22 0.74 12.07 7.11
CA ALA A 22 2.02 12.07 6.43
C ALA A 22 1.89 12.40 4.93
N ALA A 23 0.83 11.92 4.26
CA ALA A 23 0.53 12.30 2.88
C ALA A 23 0.22 13.80 2.73
N ALA A 24 -0.57 14.37 3.64
CA ALA A 24 -0.90 15.80 3.63
C ALA A 24 0.33 16.69 3.87
N GLU A 25 1.31 16.20 4.63
CA GLU A 25 2.55 16.91 4.96
C GLU A 25 3.68 16.66 3.94
N ASN A 26 3.44 15.84 2.91
CA ASN A 26 4.47 15.33 1.99
C ASN A 26 5.62 14.59 2.71
N ASP A 27 5.37 14.02 3.89
CA ASP A 27 6.31 13.14 4.58
C ASP A 27 6.20 11.72 4.00
N HIS A 28 6.93 11.50 2.91
CA HIS A 28 6.98 10.20 2.22
C HIS A 28 7.48 9.08 3.13
N ARG A 29 8.45 9.36 4.01
CA ARG A 29 9.05 8.35 4.88
C ARG A 29 8.02 7.82 5.87
N SER A 30 7.34 8.72 6.57
CA SER A 30 6.30 8.33 7.53
C SER A 30 5.12 7.66 6.84
N ARG A 31 4.74 8.12 5.65
CA ARG A 31 3.69 7.48 4.85
C ARG A 31 4.06 6.03 4.51
N ILE A 32 5.27 5.78 4.02
CA ILE A 32 5.75 4.43 3.69
C ILE A 32 5.76 3.53 4.94
N ILE A 33 6.25 4.03 6.08
CA ILE A 33 6.26 3.24 7.33
C ILE A 33 4.83 2.87 7.74
N ALA A 34 3.91 3.84 7.75
CA ALA A 34 2.53 3.62 8.17
C ALA A 34 1.79 2.64 7.24
N THR A 35 1.94 2.77 5.92
CA THR A 35 1.31 1.87 4.94
C THR A 35 1.93 0.48 4.98
N ARG A 36 3.25 0.36 5.16
CA ARG A 36 3.95 -0.93 5.30
C ARG A 36 3.53 -1.67 6.56
N LEU A 37 3.41 -0.99 7.70
CA LEU A 37 2.91 -1.61 8.93
C LEU A 37 1.47 -2.09 8.77
N ARG A 38 0.64 -1.31 8.04
CA ARG A 38 -0.75 -1.67 7.78
C ARG A 38 -0.89 -2.86 6.83
N SER A 39 -0.01 -2.95 5.83
CA SER A 39 0.01 -4.07 4.87
C SER A 39 0.42 -5.40 5.51
N LEU A 40 1.07 -5.37 6.67
CA LEU A 40 1.48 -6.54 7.45
C LEU A 40 0.39 -7.04 8.42
N LEU A 41 -0.74 -6.34 8.54
CA LEU A 41 -1.86 -6.84 9.34
C LEU A 41 -2.40 -8.14 8.71
N PRO A 42 -2.71 -9.18 9.50
CA PRO A 42 -3.12 -10.49 8.96
C PRO A 42 -4.33 -10.46 8.03
N ASP A 43 -5.23 -9.50 8.24
CA ASP A 43 -6.45 -9.25 7.50
C ASP A 43 -6.31 -8.05 6.53
N SER A 44 -5.08 -7.68 6.15
CA SER A 44 -4.86 -6.62 5.16
C SER A 44 -5.39 -7.05 3.80
N SER A 45 -6.25 -6.22 3.20
CA SER A 45 -6.72 -6.47 1.83
C SER A 45 -5.63 -6.17 0.80
N ILE A 46 -5.79 -6.70 -0.41
CA ILE A 46 -4.93 -6.41 -1.57
C ILE A 46 -4.82 -4.91 -1.86
N TRP A 47 -5.91 -4.14 -1.66
CA TRP A 47 -5.93 -2.69 -1.86
C TRP A 47 -5.09 -1.93 -0.85
N GLU A 48 -5.05 -2.43 0.39
CA GLU A 48 -4.21 -1.85 1.43
C GLU A 48 -2.73 -2.16 1.20
N ARG A 49 -2.43 -3.35 0.63
CA ARG A 49 -1.07 -3.67 0.17
C ARG A 49 -0.68 -2.82 -1.05
N ALA A 50 -1.60 -2.58 -1.98
CA ALA A 50 -1.36 -1.70 -3.14
C ALA A 50 -1.15 -0.21 -2.74
N GLU A 51 -1.70 0.24 -1.61
CA GLU A 51 -1.41 1.59 -1.09
C GLU A 51 0.07 1.75 -0.68
N LEU A 52 0.76 0.67 -0.32
CA LEU A 52 2.22 0.73 -0.10
C LEU A 52 2.96 1.03 -1.40
N ALA A 53 2.56 0.44 -2.53
CA ALA A 53 3.15 0.78 -3.83
C ALA A 53 2.94 2.27 -4.17
N ARG A 54 1.74 2.80 -3.95
CA ARG A 54 1.46 4.24 -4.15
C ARG A 54 2.32 5.14 -3.24
N ALA A 55 2.63 4.69 -2.02
CA ALA A 55 3.50 5.45 -1.13
C ALA A 55 4.96 5.47 -1.65
N TYR A 56 5.45 4.35 -2.17
CA TYR A 56 6.77 4.28 -2.82
C TYR A 56 6.83 5.10 -4.11
N GLU A 57 5.83 4.99 -4.97
CA GLU A 57 5.71 5.79 -6.20
C GLU A 57 5.74 7.29 -5.91
N ALA A 58 4.97 7.75 -4.91
CA ALA A 58 4.96 9.15 -4.50
C ALA A 58 6.33 9.65 -4.01
N SER A 59 7.19 8.75 -3.53
CA SER A 59 8.57 9.06 -3.11
C SER A 59 9.61 8.94 -4.22
N GLY A 60 9.19 8.51 -5.42
CA GLY A 60 10.07 8.23 -6.56
C GLY A 60 10.77 6.87 -6.52
N ASP A 61 10.45 6.01 -5.55
CA ASP A 61 11.00 4.66 -5.42
C ASP A 61 10.22 3.68 -6.31
N PHE A 62 10.37 3.83 -7.62
CA PHE A 62 9.61 3.06 -8.61
C PHE A 62 9.96 1.57 -8.61
N ASP A 63 11.18 1.21 -8.21
CA ASP A 63 11.61 -0.18 -8.09
C ASP A 63 10.81 -0.92 -7.01
N GLN A 64 10.79 -0.37 -5.78
CA GLN A 64 10.00 -0.95 -4.69
C GLN A 64 8.50 -0.92 -4.99
N ALA A 65 8.00 0.16 -5.59
CA ALA A 65 6.61 0.26 -5.99
C ALA A 65 6.22 -0.85 -6.98
N SER A 66 7.05 -1.12 -8.00
CA SER A 66 6.82 -2.20 -8.96
C SER A 66 6.82 -3.58 -8.31
N CYS A 67 7.77 -3.84 -7.41
CA CYS A 67 7.86 -5.11 -6.68
C CYS A 67 6.61 -5.36 -5.82
N VAL A 68 6.09 -4.33 -5.15
CA VAL A 68 4.86 -4.44 -4.36
C VAL A 68 3.67 -4.73 -5.26
N LEU A 69 3.52 -4.06 -6.40
CA LEU A 69 2.42 -4.31 -7.32
C LEU A 69 2.44 -5.71 -7.91
N GLU A 70 3.62 -6.28 -8.17
CA GLU A 70 3.73 -7.68 -8.60
C GLU A 70 3.32 -8.68 -7.53
N ALA A 71 3.77 -8.46 -6.29
CA ALA A 71 3.35 -9.30 -5.17
C ALA A 71 1.82 -9.23 -4.99
N VAL A 72 1.23 -8.03 -5.09
CA VAL A 72 -0.23 -7.86 -5.05
C VAL A 72 -0.90 -8.57 -6.23
N ALA A 73 -0.35 -8.48 -7.45
CA ALA A 73 -0.87 -9.16 -8.63
C ALA A 73 -0.81 -10.69 -8.53
N ALA A 74 0.17 -11.24 -7.81
CA ALA A 74 0.30 -12.68 -7.59
C ALA A 74 -0.81 -13.22 -6.69
N ASP A 75 -1.27 -12.41 -5.73
CA ASP A 75 -2.32 -12.76 -4.77
C ASP A 75 -3.74 -12.37 -5.23
N ALA A 76 -3.86 -11.49 -6.23
CA ALA A 76 -5.14 -10.93 -6.67
C ALA A 76 -5.92 -11.89 -7.60
N PRO A 77 -7.26 -11.80 -7.64
CA PRO A 77 -8.06 -12.49 -8.65
C PRO A 77 -7.59 -12.14 -10.07
N PRO A 78 -7.73 -13.05 -11.06
CA PRO A 78 -7.19 -12.85 -12.42
C PRO A 78 -7.64 -11.56 -13.10
N ASP A 79 -8.86 -11.09 -12.84
CA ASP A 79 -9.40 -9.86 -13.42
C ASP A 79 -8.74 -8.60 -12.84
N GLU A 80 -8.38 -8.62 -11.55
CA GLU A 80 -7.70 -7.51 -10.86
C GLU A 80 -6.19 -7.55 -11.07
N ALA A 81 -5.60 -8.74 -11.14
CA ALA A 81 -4.17 -8.96 -11.31
C ALA A 81 -3.61 -8.27 -12.56
N LYS A 82 -4.38 -8.19 -13.65
CA LYS A 82 -3.97 -7.53 -14.90
C LYS A 82 -3.65 -6.04 -14.68
N GLY A 83 -4.48 -5.34 -13.91
CA GLY A 83 -4.29 -3.93 -13.60
C GLY A 83 -3.00 -3.69 -12.82
N PHE A 84 -2.75 -4.51 -11.79
CA PHE A 84 -1.53 -4.42 -10.99
C PHE A 84 -0.27 -4.75 -11.79
N ARG A 85 -0.29 -5.76 -12.67
CA ARG A 85 0.85 -6.09 -13.55
C ARG A 85 1.14 -4.97 -14.55
N PHE A 86 0.09 -4.38 -15.12
CA PHE A 86 0.23 -3.27 -16.05
C PHE A 86 0.90 -2.08 -15.37
N ALA A 87 0.40 -1.67 -14.19
CA ALA A 87 1.00 -0.59 -13.41
C ALA A 87 2.45 -0.91 -12.99
N ALA A 88 2.76 -2.16 -12.60
CA ALA A 88 4.14 -2.56 -12.29
C ALA A 88 5.08 -2.42 -13.51
N ALA A 89 4.59 -2.76 -14.70
CA ALA A 89 5.36 -2.61 -15.94
C ALA A 89 5.60 -1.13 -16.31
N GLU A 90 4.61 -0.27 -16.11
CA GLU A 90 4.76 1.18 -16.31
C GLU A 90 5.84 1.77 -15.40
N LEU A 91 5.82 1.41 -14.11
CA LEU A 91 6.84 1.88 -13.15
C LEU A 91 8.25 1.42 -13.52
N ARG A 92 8.40 0.21 -14.06
CA ARG A 92 9.71 -0.26 -14.56
C ARG A 92 10.18 0.45 -15.81
N ALA A 93 9.25 0.85 -16.67
CA ALA A 93 9.62 1.63 -17.85
C ALA A 93 10.25 2.98 -17.47
N LEU A 94 9.88 3.55 -16.32
CA LEU A 94 10.47 4.78 -15.77
C LEU A 94 11.89 4.62 -15.21
N LEU A 95 12.38 3.38 -15.02
CA LEU A 95 13.72 3.10 -14.50
C LEU A 95 14.79 2.97 -15.60
N ASN A 96 14.40 2.93 -16.88
CA ASN A 96 15.29 2.83 -18.05
C ASN A 96 15.52 4.19 -18.70
#